data_AF-A0A6P5G1U2-F1
#
_entry.id   AF-A0A6P5G1U2-F1
#
_cell.length_a   1.000
_cell.length_b   1.000
_cell.length_c   1.000
_cell.angle_alpha   90.00
_cell.angle_beta   90.00
_cell.angle_gamma   90.00
#
_symmetry.space_group_name_H-M   'P 1'
#
loop_
_entity.id
_entity.type
_entity.pdbx_description
1 polymer ?
#
loop_
_entity_poly.entity_id
_entity_poly.type
_entity_poly.pdbx_seq_one_letter_code
_entity_poly.pdbx_strand_id
1 'polypeptide(L)'
;MIQSFHQMASLLSVKLSSSNFLLWKSQIYPLIRSAHLLHHIEEDAPTKMILKGDKEEENPEYTIWINNDGLLTSWLLGTMAEEVLGLVIGCNNVREIWKCLDEHFFDSTKEKEMHLKNQLAVLKGNQPLDEFIRKFKHSCDCLAAIQQPLDDVDKVFQLSRVLGSRYRTYNLVVLSKPPYPTFNEYIMGLKGFEQQLALEDEEEKAKAPNYAQAFIAQRGRGGCGRNNGGHNFNSRGRGFVQSGTYNNQGG
;
A
#
# COMPACT_ATOMS: atom_id res chain seq x y z
N MET A 1 -2.25 -39.00 -14.93
CA MET A 1 -1.43 -37.78 -15.04
C MET A 1 -2.04 -36.72 -15.97
N ILE A 2 -2.46 -37.05 -17.21
CA ILE A 2 -3.12 -36.07 -18.11
C ILE A 2 -4.48 -35.59 -17.56
N GLN A 3 -5.30 -36.50 -17.02
CA GLN A 3 -6.60 -36.16 -16.43
C GLN A 3 -6.48 -35.25 -15.19
N SER A 4 -5.40 -35.38 -14.42
CA SER A 4 -5.10 -34.51 -13.28
C SER A 4 -4.74 -33.09 -13.71
N PHE A 5 -4.00 -32.90 -14.82
CA PHE A 5 -3.71 -31.56 -15.32
C PHE A 5 -4.94 -30.84 -15.88
N HIS A 6 -5.86 -31.56 -16.53
CA HIS A 6 -7.12 -30.98 -16.99
C HIS A 6 -8.00 -30.52 -15.82
N GLN A 7 -8.00 -31.26 -14.71
CA GLN A 7 -8.66 -30.83 -13.47
C GLN A 7 -7.95 -29.62 -12.84
N MET A 8 -6.61 -29.60 -12.82
CA MET A 8 -5.83 -28.46 -12.33
C MET A 8 -6.06 -27.20 -13.17
N ALA A 9 -6.21 -27.32 -14.49
CA ALA A 9 -6.51 -26.19 -15.37
C ALA A 9 -7.86 -25.53 -15.03
N SER A 10 -8.85 -26.31 -14.60
CA SER A 10 -10.17 -25.78 -14.19
C SER A 10 -10.15 -25.01 -12.87
N LEU A 11 -9.07 -25.15 -12.08
CA LEU A 11 -8.87 -24.40 -10.83
C LEU A 11 -8.28 -23.01 -11.09
N LEU A 12 -7.83 -22.73 -12.31
CA LEU A 12 -7.26 -21.45 -12.68
C LEU A 12 -8.38 -20.48 -13.04
N SER A 13 -8.41 -19.35 -12.34
CA SER A 13 -9.38 -18.29 -12.58
C SER A 13 -8.97 -17.33 -13.69
N VAL A 14 -7.69 -17.32 -14.06
CA VAL A 14 -7.11 -16.37 -15.03
C VAL A 14 -6.06 -17.05 -15.91
N LYS A 15 -5.99 -16.62 -17.17
CA LYS A 15 -4.84 -16.89 -18.05
C LYS A 15 -3.74 -15.86 -17.80
N LEU A 16 -2.49 -16.26 -17.94
CA LEU A 16 -1.34 -15.36 -17.84
C LEU A 16 -1.38 -14.30 -18.94
N SER A 17 -1.31 -13.05 -18.53
CA SER A 17 -1.21 -11.85 -19.37
C SER A 17 -0.09 -10.95 -18.85
N SER A 18 0.20 -9.89 -19.61
CA SER A 18 1.22 -8.90 -19.30
C SER A 18 1.03 -8.20 -17.93
N SER A 19 -0.19 -8.19 -17.39
CA SER A 19 -0.53 -7.44 -16.19
C SER A 19 -0.71 -8.29 -14.92
N ASN A 20 -0.87 -9.61 -15.05
CA ASN A 20 -1.31 -10.48 -13.96
C ASN A 20 -0.33 -11.59 -13.55
N PHE A 21 0.93 -11.48 -13.95
CA PHE A 21 1.97 -12.50 -13.73
C PHE A 21 1.97 -13.11 -12.32
N LEU A 22 1.93 -12.27 -11.29
CA LEU A 22 2.06 -12.72 -9.90
C LEU A 22 0.81 -13.45 -9.39
N LEU A 23 -0.37 -13.02 -9.84
CA LEU A 23 -1.64 -13.68 -9.55
C LEU A 23 -1.71 -15.05 -10.25
N TRP A 24 -1.24 -15.13 -11.49
CA TRP A 24 -1.13 -16.40 -12.20
C TRP A 24 -0.10 -17.32 -11.51
N LYS A 25 1.08 -16.80 -11.17
CA LYS A 25 2.14 -17.54 -10.47
C LYS A 25 1.66 -18.07 -9.11
N SER A 26 0.86 -17.30 -8.36
CA SER A 26 0.31 -17.74 -7.07
C SER A 26 -0.72 -18.86 -7.18
N GLN A 27 -1.36 -19.03 -8.34
CA GLN A 27 -2.30 -20.14 -8.59
C GLN A 27 -1.57 -21.38 -9.11
N ILE A 28 -0.61 -21.21 -10.02
CA ILE A 28 0.11 -22.31 -10.67
C ILE A 28 1.11 -22.98 -9.73
N TYR A 29 1.91 -22.20 -9.01
CA TYR A 29 3.01 -22.74 -8.19
C TYR A 29 2.52 -23.76 -7.14
N PRO A 30 1.44 -23.52 -6.37
CA PRO A 30 0.90 -24.52 -5.44
C PRO A 30 0.39 -25.79 -6.13
N LEU A 31 -0.14 -25.68 -7.35
CA LEU A 31 -0.63 -26.82 -8.12
C LEU A 31 0.54 -27.72 -8.55
N ILE A 32 1.61 -27.12 -9.10
CA ILE A 32 2.85 -27.84 -9.47
C ILE A 32 3.46 -28.52 -8.23
N ARG A 33 3.46 -27.82 -7.09
CA ARG A 33 3.89 -28.39 -5.80
C ARG A 33 3.03 -29.58 -5.38
N SER A 34 1.71 -29.48 -5.49
CA SER A 34 0.80 -30.58 -5.15
C SER A 34 0.94 -31.79 -6.07
N ALA A 35 1.41 -31.56 -7.31
CA ALA A 35 1.73 -32.61 -8.27
C ALA A 35 3.12 -33.22 -8.07
N HIS A 36 3.91 -32.75 -7.10
CA HIS A 36 5.30 -33.14 -6.85
C HIS A 36 6.26 -32.86 -8.03
N LEU A 37 6.02 -31.80 -8.80
CA LEU A 37 6.79 -31.46 -10.00
C LEU A 37 7.66 -30.19 -9.85
N LEU A 38 7.85 -29.68 -8.63
CA LEU A 38 8.66 -28.46 -8.41
C LEU A 38 10.11 -28.59 -8.90
N HIS A 39 10.66 -29.79 -8.87
CA HIS A 39 12.01 -30.07 -9.38
C HIS A 39 12.17 -29.70 -10.87
N HIS A 40 11.10 -29.69 -11.68
CA HIS A 40 11.14 -29.20 -13.06
C HIS A 40 11.37 -27.69 -13.20
N ILE A 41 11.09 -26.92 -12.14
CA ILE A 41 11.33 -25.47 -12.10
C ILE A 41 12.68 -25.18 -11.44
N GLU A 42 12.98 -25.86 -10.35
CA GLU A 42 14.07 -25.52 -9.45
C GLU A 42 15.41 -26.14 -9.88
N GLU A 43 15.38 -27.38 -10.37
CA GLU A 43 16.56 -28.20 -10.62
C GLU A 43 16.88 -28.35 -12.11
N ASP A 44 18.12 -28.73 -12.42
CA ASP A 44 18.51 -29.09 -13.78
C ASP A 44 17.94 -30.45 -14.19
N ALA A 45 17.73 -30.63 -15.50
CA ALA A 45 17.29 -31.92 -16.01
C ALA A 45 18.32 -33.01 -15.67
N PRO A 46 17.88 -34.22 -15.29
CA PRO A 46 18.78 -35.34 -15.06
C PRO A 46 19.58 -35.69 -16.31
N THR A 47 20.74 -36.31 -16.15
CA THR A 47 21.58 -36.69 -17.29
C THR A 47 20.88 -37.75 -18.13
N LYS A 48 20.97 -37.61 -19.46
CA LYS A 48 20.38 -38.55 -20.43
C LYS A 48 20.95 -39.96 -20.31
N MET A 49 22.25 -40.05 -20.03
CA MET A 49 22.99 -41.30 -19.90
C MET A 49 23.56 -41.40 -18.49
N ILE A 50 23.68 -42.63 -18.00
CA ILE A 50 24.31 -42.99 -16.74
C ILE A 50 25.30 -44.13 -16.98
N LEU A 51 26.38 -44.15 -16.19
CA LEU A 51 27.34 -45.27 -16.20
C LEU A 51 26.86 -46.34 -15.22
N LYS A 52 26.63 -47.56 -15.73
CA LYS A 52 26.29 -48.72 -14.92
C LYS A 52 27.39 -49.77 -15.04
N GLY A 53 28.39 -49.66 -14.18
CA GLY A 53 29.69 -50.33 -14.37
C GLY A 53 30.48 -49.63 -15.48
N ASP A 54 31.01 -50.38 -16.43
CA ASP A 54 31.81 -49.86 -17.56
C ASP A 54 30.99 -49.55 -18.84
N LYS A 55 29.66 -49.55 -18.75
CA LYS A 55 28.77 -49.29 -19.89
C LYS A 55 27.90 -48.06 -19.65
N GLU A 56 27.80 -47.22 -20.69
CA GLU A 56 26.82 -46.15 -20.75
C GLU A 56 25.45 -46.75 -21.09
N GLU A 57 24.47 -46.50 -20.22
CA GLU A 57 23.07 -46.87 -20.39
C GLU A 57 22.19 -45.62 -20.33
N GLU A 58 21.02 -45.67 -20.97
CA GLU A 58 20.02 -44.59 -20.86
C GLU A 58 19.52 -44.46 -19.41
N ASN A 59 19.40 -43.23 -18.95
CA ASN A 59 18.89 -42.97 -17.61
C ASN A 59 17.35 -43.11 -17.60
N PRO A 60 16.78 -44.10 -16.90
CA PRO A 60 15.32 -44.22 -16.79
C PRO A 60 14.68 -42.99 -16.13
N GLU A 61 15.39 -42.29 -15.25
CA GLU A 61 14.91 -41.06 -14.62
C GLU A 61 14.77 -39.93 -15.65
N TYR A 62 15.68 -39.83 -16.62
CA TYR A 62 15.57 -38.85 -17.70
C TYR A 62 14.33 -39.09 -18.56
N THR A 63 14.03 -40.35 -18.87
CA THR A 63 12.84 -40.71 -19.65
C THR A 63 11.55 -40.37 -18.91
N ILE A 64 11.49 -40.57 -17.59
CA ILE A 64 10.34 -40.16 -16.78
C ILE A 64 10.24 -38.63 -16.73
N TRP A 65 11.37 -37.97 -16.48
CA TRP A 65 11.46 -36.52 -16.38
C TRP A 65 11.00 -35.85 -17.69
N ILE A 66 11.53 -36.24 -18.85
CA ILE A 66 11.19 -35.58 -20.13
C ILE A 66 9.71 -35.71 -20.50
N ASN A 67 9.07 -36.83 -20.14
CA ASN A 67 7.64 -37.03 -20.34
C ASN A 67 6.80 -36.10 -19.44
N ASN A 68 7.19 -35.99 -18.17
CA ASN A 68 6.52 -35.07 -17.23
C ASN A 68 6.73 -33.61 -17.63
N ASP A 69 7.95 -33.26 -18.07
CA ASP A 69 8.30 -31.93 -18.52
C ASP A 69 7.50 -31.51 -19.76
N GLY A 70 7.35 -32.41 -20.74
CA GLY A 70 6.53 -32.16 -21.92
C GLY A 70 5.04 -31.94 -21.59
N LEU A 71 4.48 -32.74 -20.67
CA LEU A 71 3.11 -32.57 -20.20
C LEU A 71 2.93 -31.25 -19.45
N LEU A 72 3.86 -30.94 -18.55
CA LEU A 72 3.82 -29.71 -17.75
C LEU A 72 4.01 -28.48 -18.63
N THR A 73 4.88 -28.54 -19.62
CA THR A 73 5.06 -27.51 -20.67
C THR A 73 3.75 -27.28 -21.42
N SER A 74 3.14 -28.33 -21.97
CA SER A 74 1.87 -28.20 -22.70
C SER A 74 0.77 -27.61 -21.82
N TRP A 75 0.72 -28.00 -20.54
CA TRP A 75 -0.24 -27.44 -19.59
C TRP A 75 0.03 -25.96 -19.33
N LEU A 76 1.27 -25.57 -19.00
CA LEU A 76 1.67 -24.18 -18.77
C LEU A 76 1.31 -23.29 -19.96
N LEU A 77 1.67 -23.68 -21.18
CA LEU A 77 1.33 -22.94 -22.39
C LEU A 77 -0.19 -22.76 -22.54
N GLY A 78 -0.99 -23.78 -22.22
CA GLY A 78 -2.45 -23.69 -22.23
C GLY A 78 -3.04 -22.66 -21.25
N THR A 79 -2.29 -22.27 -20.22
CA THR A 79 -2.69 -21.27 -19.23
C THR A 79 -2.26 -19.85 -19.60
N MET A 80 -1.60 -19.64 -20.74
CA MET A 80 -1.11 -18.34 -21.18
C MET A 80 -2.01 -17.71 -22.24
N ALA A 81 -2.06 -16.38 -22.27
CA ALA A 81 -2.61 -15.62 -23.39
C ALA A 81 -1.61 -15.58 -24.54
N GLU A 82 -2.11 -15.33 -25.76
CA GLU A 82 -1.31 -15.30 -26.99
C GLU A 82 -0.13 -14.32 -26.91
N GLU A 83 -0.34 -13.16 -26.28
CA GLU A 83 0.71 -12.16 -26.08
C GLU A 83 1.90 -12.67 -25.26
N VAL A 84 1.67 -13.62 -24.34
CA VAL A 84 2.72 -14.21 -23.49
C VAL A 84 3.33 -15.45 -24.14
N LEU A 85 2.54 -16.21 -24.91
CA LEU A 85 3.05 -17.36 -25.68
C LEU A 85 4.19 -16.95 -26.61
N GLY A 86 4.11 -15.75 -27.20
CA GLY A 86 5.19 -15.19 -28.03
C GLY A 86 6.52 -15.01 -27.31
N LEU A 87 6.51 -14.79 -25.98
CA LEU A 87 7.71 -14.56 -25.18
C LEU A 87 8.49 -15.85 -24.91
N VAL A 88 7.79 -16.97 -24.79
CA VAL A 88 8.37 -18.27 -24.41
C VAL A 88 8.68 -19.14 -25.62
N ILE A 89 8.59 -18.58 -26.83
CA ILE A 89 8.99 -19.27 -28.07
C ILE A 89 10.48 -19.57 -28.00
N GLY A 90 10.84 -20.85 -28.17
CA GLY A 90 12.23 -21.32 -28.14
C GLY A 90 12.69 -21.84 -26.78
N CYS A 91 11.88 -21.70 -25.73
CA CYS A 91 12.08 -22.42 -24.47
C CYS A 91 11.73 -23.90 -24.65
N ASN A 92 12.64 -24.79 -24.27
CA ASN A 92 12.57 -26.23 -24.57
C ASN A 92 12.06 -27.07 -23.39
N ASN A 93 12.04 -26.50 -22.19
CA ASN A 93 11.59 -27.17 -20.98
C ASN A 93 10.91 -26.19 -20.02
N VAL A 94 10.26 -26.75 -18.98
CA VAL A 94 9.52 -25.97 -17.98
C VAL A 94 10.40 -24.94 -17.28
N ARG A 95 11.66 -25.29 -17.00
CA ARG A 95 12.60 -24.39 -16.32
C ARG A 95 12.92 -23.16 -17.14
N GLU A 96 13.19 -23.34 -18.43
CA GLU A 96 13.45 -22.24 -19.37
C GLU A 96 12.24 -21.32 -19.50
N ILE A 97 11.04 -21.90 -19.62
CA ILE A 97 9.78 -21.13 -19.65
C ILE A 97 9.65 -20.31 -18.36
N TRP A 98 9.84 -20.95 -17.21
CA TRP A 98 9.67 -20.31 -15.91
C TRP A 98 10.65 -19.16 -15.71
N LYS A 99 11.94 -19.36 -16.04
CA LYS A 99 12.97 -18.32 -15.98
C LYS A 99 12.68 -17.17 -16.94
N CYS A 100 12.30 -17.47 -18.18
CA CYS A 100 11.96 -16.44 -19.17
C CYS A 100 10.82 -15.54 -18.69
N LEU A 101 9.77 -16.13 -18.09
CA LEU A 101 8.66 -15.37 -17.53
C LEU A 101 9.08 -14.55 -16.31
N ASP A 102 9.84 -15.15 -15.39
CA ASP A 102 10.35 -14.46 -14.21
C ASP A 102 11.21 -13.24 -14.59
N GLU A 103 12.10 -13.39 -15.57
CA GLU A 103 12.96 -12.31 -16.08
C GLU A 103 12.14 -11.23 -16.80
N HIS A 104 11.25 -11.62 -17.72
CA HIS A 104 10.44 -10.66 -18.48
C HIS A 104 9.51 -9.82 -17.59
N PHE A 105 8.88 -10.45 -16.59
CA PHE A 105 7.96 -9.77 -15.68
C PHE A 105 8.64 -9.20 -14.43
N PHE A 106 9.96 -9.37 -14.28
CA PHE A 106 10.71 -8.88 -13.13
C PHE A 106 10.58 -7.37 -12.98
N ASP A 107 10.89 -6.62 -14.04
CA ASP A 107 10.91 -5.15 -14.00
C ASP A 107 9.51 -4.58 -13.74
N SER A 108 8.49 -5.07 -14.46
CA SER A 108 7.10 -4.63 -14.23
C SER A 108 6.62 -4.95 -12.81
N THR A 109 7.02 -6.10 -12.27
CA THR A 109 6.71 -6.48 -10.89
C THR A 109 7.42 -5.57 -9.88
N LYS A 110 8.70 -5.30 -10.10
CA LYS A 110 9.52 -4.40 -9.28
C LYS A 110 9.01 -2.96 -9.30
N GLU A 111 8.60 -2.47 -10.47
CA GLU A 111 7.98 -1.16 -10.61
C GLU A 111 6.64 -1.10 -9.86
N LYS A 112 5.79 -2.13 -9.99
CA LYS A 112 4.54 -2.22 -9.21
C LYS A 112 4.79 -2.26 -7.71
N GLU A 113 5.77 -3.05 -7.27
CA GLU A 113 6.20 -3.11 -5.86
C GLU A 113 6.67 -1.73 -5.37
N MET A 114 7.55 -1.07 -6.12
CA MET A 114 8.08 0.25 -5.78
C MET A 114 6.98 1.31 -5.80
N HIS A 115 6.05 1.23 -6.75
CA HIS A 115 4.90 2.12 -6.81
C HIS A 115 4.01 1.97 -5.58
N LEU A 116 3.68 0.74 -5.17
CA LEU A 116 2.90 0.47 -3.95
C LEU A 116 3.63 0.93 -2.69
N LYS A 117 4.94 0.71 -2.59
CA LYS A 117 5.76 1.22 -1.47
C LYS A 117 5.82 2.75 -1.43
N ASN A 118 5.91 3.40 -2.58
CA ASN A 118 5.88 4.86 -2.67
C ASN A 118 4.49 5.41 -2.31
N GLN A 119 3.42 4.75 -2.75
CA GLN A 119 2.06 5.11 -2.32
C GLN A 119 1.95 5.04 -0.80
N LEU A 120 2.44 3.97 -0.18
CA LEU A 120 2.50 3.85 1.28
C LEU A 120 3.24 5.04 1.91
N ALA A 121 4.45 5.36 1.44
CA ALA A 121 5.27 6.42 2.01
C ALA A 121 4.68 7.84 1.87
N VAL A 122 3.85 8.09 0.85
CA VAL A 122 3.26 9.40 0.55
C VAL A 122 1.83 9.52 1.11
N LEU A 123 1.24 8.45 1.64
CA LEU A 123 -0.05 8.52 2.34
C LEU A 123 0.02 9.57 3.46
N LYS A 124 -0.80 10.62 3.35
CA LYS A 124 -0.90 11.66 4.38
C LYS A 124 -2.11 11.42 5.26
N GLY A 125 -1.92 11.49 6.58
CA GLY A 125 -2.99 11.40 7.59
C GLY A 125 -3.93 12.61 7.65
N ASN A 126 -4.29 13.23 6.52
CA ASN A 126 -5.26 14.33 6.45
C ASN A 126 -6.70 13.83 6.28
N GLN A 127 -6.91 12.52 6.23
CA GLN A 127 -8.21 11.87 6.09
C GLN A 127 -8.64 11.23 7.42
N PRO A 128 -9.93 10.89 7.60
CA PRO A 128 -10.38 10.13 8.77
C PRO A 128 -9.56 8.85 8.96
N LEU A 129 -9.24 8.51 10.21
CA LEU A 129 -8.34 7.39 10.53
C LEU A 129 -8.79 6.06 9.90
N ASP A 130 -10.09 5.79 9.90
CA ASP A 130 -10.65 4.58 9.30
C ASP A 130 -10.44 4.52 7.78
N GLU A 131 -10.57 5.64 7.06
CA GLU A 131 -10.29 5.69 5.62
C GLU A 131 -8.81 5.49 5.34
N PHE A 132 -7.97 6.09 6.18
CA PHE A 132 -6.52 5.97 6.12
C PHE A 132 -6.05 4.52 6.33
N ILE A 133 -6.53 3.86 7.40
CA ILE A 133 -6.23 2.45 7.69
C ILE A 133 -6.69 1.55 6.53
N ARG A 134 -7.87 1.81 5.95
CA ARG A 134 -8.35 1.04 4.79
C ARG A 134 -7.42 1.16 3.59
N LYS A 135 -6.95 2.36 3.25
CA LYS A 135 -6.02 2.58 2.12
C LYS A 135 -4.64 1.94 2.37
N PHE A 136 -4.13 2.07 3.58
CA PHE A 136 -2.88 1.43 3.98
C PHE A 136 -3.00 -0.10 3.87
N LYS A 137 -4.05 -0.68 4.46
CA LYS A 137 -4.31 -2.12 4.40
C LYS A 137 -4.46 -2.60 2.96
N HIS A 138 -5.21 -1.88 2.13
CA HIS A 138 -5.35 -2.22 0.71
C HIS A 138 -4.01 -2.28 -0.01
N SER A 139 -3.11 -1.33 0.24
CA SER A 139 -1.76 -1.33 -0.36
C SER A 139 -0.92 -2.51 0.15
N CYS A 140 -1.00 -2.85 1.44
CA CYS A 140 -0.36 -4.05 2.00
C CYS A 140 -0.94 -5.34 1.42
N ASP A 141 -2.25 -5.40 1.20
CA ASP A 141 -2.91 -6.55 0.59
C ASP A 141 -2.50 -6.69 -0.89
N CYS A 142 -2.35 -5.56 -1.61
CA CYS A 142 -1.78 -5.55 -2.97
C CYS A 142 -0.32 -6.01 -2.98
N LEU A 143 0.51 -5.60 -2.01
CA LEU A 143 1.88 -6.08 -1.82
C LEU A 143 1.92 -7.59 -1.54
N ALA A 144 1.03 -8.09 -0.69
CA ALA A 144 0.89 -9.53 -0.44
C ALA A 144 0.43 -10.29 -1.70
N ALA A 145 -0.48 -9.71 -2.49
CA ALA A 145 -0.96 -10.29 -3.74
C ALA A 145 0.14 -10.42 -4.81
N ILE A 146 1.15 -9.53 -4.78
CA ILE A 146 2.32 -9.61 -5.64
C ILE A 146 3.46 -10.47 -5.04
N GLN A 147 3.16 -11.28 -4.02
CA GLN A 147 4.10 -12.13 -3.28
C GLN A 147 5.24 -11.35 -2.61
N GLN A 148 5.02 -10.08 -2.29
CA GLN A 148 5.93 -9.23 -1.51
C GLN A 148 5.23 -8.74 -0.23
N PRO A 149 4.75 -9.66 0.65
CA PRO A 149 4.04 -9.26 1.86
C PRO A 149 4.97 -8.49 2.80
N LEU A 150 4.44 -7.46 3.45
CA LEU A 150 5.10 -6.83 4.58
C LEU A 150 4.89 -7.68 5.83
N ASP A 151 5.91 -7.79 6.68
CA ASP A 151 5.74 -8.37 8.00
C ASP A 151 4.93 -7.42 8.90
N ASP A 152 4.45 -7.92 10.04
CA ASP A 152 3.60 -7.11 10.92
C ASP A 152 4.34 -5.94 11.57
N VAL A 153 5.63 -6.10 11.85
CA VAL A 153 6.46 -5.07 12.46
C VAL A 153 6.67 -3.92 11.47
N ASP A 154 7.04 -4.23 10.23
CA ASP A 154 7.17 -3.30 9.11
C ASP A 154 5.86 -2.60 8.82
N LYS A 155 4.71 -3.29 8.83
CA LYS A 155 3.41 -2.64 8.69
C LYS A 155 3.20 -1.58 9.77
N VAL A 156 3.50 -1.92 11.03
CA VAL A 156 3.36 -0.98 12.16
C VAL A 156 4.30 0.20 12.02
N PHE A 157 5.58 -0.02 11.71
CA PHE A 157 6.56 1.05 11.55
C PHE A 157 6.24 1.93 10.35
N GLN A 158 5.88 1.36 9.19
CA GLN A 158 5.47 2.12 8.02
C GLN A 158 4.24 2.98 8.34
N LEU A 159 3.20 2.38 8.94
CA LEU A 159 1.99 3.10 9.35
C LEU A 159 2.30 4.24 10.32
N SER A 160 3.16 4.02 11.32
CA SER A 160 3.55 5.05 12.28
C SER A 160 4.28 6.26 11.67
N ARG A 161 5.01 6.06 10.57
CA ARG A 161 5.73 7.14 9.86
C ARG A 161 4.80 8.03 9.04
N VAL A 162 3.74 7.43 8.50
CA VAL A 162 2.78 8.11 7.63
C VAL A 162 1.60 8.70 8.40
N LEU A 163 1.40 8.25 9.64
CA LEU A 163 0.51 8.89 10.60
C LEU A 163 1.00 10.30 10.93
N GLY A 164 0.09 11.27 10.86
CA GLY A 164 0.40 12.67 11.12
C GLY A 164 0.83 12.94 12.57
N SER A 165 1.27 14.18 12.83
CA SER A 165 1.74 14.62 14.15
C SER A 165 0.74 14.37 15.29
N ARG A 166 -0.56 14.30 14.97
CA ARG A 166 -1.65 13.98 15.92
C ARG A 166 -1.45 12.67 16.68
N TYR A 167 -0.76 11.68 16.09
CA TYR A 167 -0.56 10.36 16.68
C TYR A 167 0.86 10.15 17.23
N ARG A 168 1.69 11.20 17.28
CA ARG A 168 3.10 11.10 17.67
C ARG A 168 3.27 10.56 19.09
N THR A 169 2.44 10.99 20.03
CA THR A 169 2.49 10.54 21.43
C THR A 169 2.18 9.05 21.54
N TYR A 170 1.14 8.60 20.83
CA TYR A 170 0.79 7.17 20.75
C TYR A 170 1.95 6.34 20.18
N ASN A 171 2.52 6.78 19.06
CA ASN A 171 3.67 6.10 18.43
C ASN A 171 4.87 6.01 19.39
N LEU A 172 5.16 7.09 20.12
CA LEU A 172 6.26 7.09 21.07
C LEU A 172 6.04 6.06 22.19
N VAL A 173 4.84 5.98 22.75
CA VAL A 173 4.53 5.05 23.84
C VAL A 173 4.61 3.60 23.34
N VAL A 174 3.92 3.30 22.25
CA VAL A 174 3.73 1.93 21.75
C VAL A 174 4.98 1.37 21.07
N LEU A 175 5.81 2.21 20.45
CA LEU A 175 7.00 1.76 19.71
C LEU A 175 8.31 2.02 20.46
N SER A 176 8.26 2.48 21.72
CA SER A 176 9.47 2.78 22.51
C SER A 176 10.32 1.56 22.85
N LYS A 177 9.68 0.41 23.16
CA LYS A 177 10.38 -0.81 23.58
C LYS A 177 9.66 -2.06 23.06
N PRO A 178 10.41 -3.12 22.71
CA PRO A 178 9.82 -4.40 22.37
C PRO A 178 9.14 -5.04 23.60
N PRO A 179 8.17 -5.97 23.41
CA PRO A 179 7.73 -6.52 22.12
C PRO A 179 6.87 -5.52 21.32
N TYR A 180 7.11 -5.47 20.01
CA TYR A 180 6.29 -4.66 19.12
C TYR A 180 4.93 -5.32 18.88
N PRO A 181 3.84 -4.54 18.84
CA PRO A 181 2.51 -5.07 18.60
C PRO A 181 2.40 -5.65 17.19
N THR A 182 1.50 -6.61 17.03
CA THR A 182 1.01 -7.01 15.70
C THR A 182 0.28 -5.85 15.02
N PHE A 183 0.10 -5.95 13.71
CA PHE A 183 -0.60 -4.91 12.95
C PHE A 183 -2.03 -4.66 13.47
N ASN A 184 -2.72 -5.73 13.88
CA ASN A 184 -4.07 -5.65 14.43
C ASN A 184 -4.12 -5.02 15.83
N GLU A 185 -3.18 -5.38 16.71
CA GLU A 185 -3.07 -4.79 18.06
C GLU A 185 -2.78 -3.30 17.98
N TYR A 186 -1.89 -2.90 17.07
CA TYR A 186 -1.59 -1.49 16.82
C TYR A 186 -2.81 -0.73 16.30
N ILE A 187 -3.56 -1.26 15.32
CA ILE A 187 -4.80 -0.63 14.83
C ILE A 187 -5.83 -0.47 15.96
N MET A 188 -6.00 -1.50 16.79
CA MET A 188 -6.95 -1.46 17.91
C MET A 188 -6.60 -0.36 18.90
N GLY A 189 -5.33 -0.27 19.31
CA GLY A 189 -4.86 0.78 20.20
C GLY A 189 -4.96 2.18 19.57
N LEU A 190 -4.67 2.30 18.28
CA LEU A 190 -4.74 3.56 17.54
C LEU A 190 -6.17 4.10 17.47
N LYS A 191 -7.17 3.23 17.26
CA LYS A 191 -8.59 3.58 17.31
C LYS A 191 -9.03 4.02 18.71
N GLY A 192 -8.56 3.33 19.75
CA GLY A 192 -8.79 3.74 21.14
C GLY A 192 -8.22 5.12 21.44
N PHE A 193 -7.02 5.41 20.94
CA PHE A 193 -6.38 6.72 21.08
C PHE A 193 -7.13 7.83 20.31
N GLU A 194 -7.65 7.55 19.11
CA GLU A 194 -8.50 8.50 18.38
C GLU A 194 -9.77 8.86 19.16
N GLN A 195 -10.40 7.90 19.83
CA GLN A 195 -11.56 8.16 20.67
C GLN A 195 -11.22 9.08 21.84
N GLN A 196 -10.05 8.90 22.46
CA GLN A 196 -9.59 9.78 23.54
C GLN A 196 -9.36 11.21 23.03
N LEU A 197 -8.67 11.37 21.90
CA LEU A 197 -8.46 12.68 21.27
C LEU A 197 -9.78 13.37 20.95
N ALA A 198 -10.80 12.63 20.49
CA ALA A 198 -12.12 13.19 20.23
C ALA A 198 -12.79 13.74 21.50
N LEU A 199 -12.61 13.08 22.64
CA LEU A 199 -13.12 13.58 23.93
C LEU A 199 -12.37 14.84 24.38
N GLU A 200 -11.05 14.86 24.24
CA GLU A 200 -10.21 16.03 24.55
C GLU A 200 -10.56 17.24 23.67
N ASP A 201 -10.77 17.04 22.36
CA ASP A 201 -11.18 18.08 21.42
C ASP A 201 -12.56 18.67 21.79
N GLU A 202 -13.51 17.85 22.24
CA GLU A 202 -14.83 18.32 22.69
C GLU A 202 -14.76 19.08 24.02
N GLU A 203 -13.89 18.66 24.94
CA GLU A 203 -13.62 19.41 26.17
C GLU A 203 -12.97 20.77 25.90
N GLU A 204 -12.01 20.85 24.96
CA GLU A 204 -11.39 22.12 24.59
C GLU A 204 -12.37 23.07 23.92
N LYS A 205 -13.25 22.57 23.04
CA LYS A 205 -14.34 23.38 22.47
C LYS A 205 -15.30 23.89 23.54
N ALA A 206 -15.60 23.08 24.56
CA ALA A 206 -16.45 23.51 25.68
C ALA A 206 -15.79 24.58 26.58
N LYS A 207 -14.45 24.58 26.66
CA LYS A 207 -13.65 25.57 27.40
C LYS A 207 -13.30 26.81 26.57
N ALA A 208 -13.51 26.79 25.25
CA ALA A 208 -13.18 27.90 24.37
C ALA A 208 -14.02 29.15 24.74
N PRO A 209 -13.38 30.30 25.07
CA PRO A 209 -14.11 31.51 25.41
C PRO A 209 -14.92 31.98 24.21
N ASN A 210 -16.23 32.12 24.39
CA ASN A 210 -17.14 32.64 23.38
C ASN A 210 -16.85 34.13 23.18
N TYR A 211 -15.91 34.47 22.30
CA TYR A 211 -15.45 35.84 22.04
C TYR A 211 -16.59 36.78 21.61
N ALA A 212 -17.70 36.24 21.09
CA ALA A 212 -18.90 36.98 20.75
C ALA A 212 -19.68 37.50 21.99
N GLN A 213 -19.56 36.86 23.16
CA GLN A 213 -20.24 37.28 24.39
C GLN A 213 -19.40 38.24 25.25
N ALA A 214 -18.07 38.22 25.10
CA ALA A 214 -17.17 39.14 25.80
C ALA A 214 -17.36 40.62 25.39
N PHE A 215 -17.70 40.88 24.12
CA PHE A 215 -17.96 42.24 23.63
C PHE A 215 -19.31 42.83 24.07
N ILE A 216 -20.27 41.99 24.47
CA ILE A 216 -21.61 42.46 24.90
C ILE A 216 -21.57 42.98 26.35
N ALA A 217 -20.75 42.38 27.21
CA ALA A 217 -20.66 42.77 28.62
C ALA A 217 -20.02 44.15 28.85
N GLN A 218 -19.24 44.67 27.89
CA GLN A 218 -18.55 45.95 28.06
C GLN A 218 -19.40 47.18 27.71
N ARG A 219 -20.61 47.00 27.16
CA ARG A 219 -21.56 48.10 26.89
C ARG A 219 -22.64 48.30 27.96
N GLY A 220 -22.66 47.50 29.01
CA GLY A 220 -23.81 47.38 29.91
C GLY A 220 -23.60 47.82 31.36
N ARG A 221 -22.92 48.94 31.64
CA ARG A 221 -22.98 49.59 32.97
C ARG A 221 -22.98 51.10 32.87
N GLY A 222 -24.16 51.70 32.99
CA GLY A 222 -24.38 53.14 33.06
C GLY A 222 -25.84 53.48 33.25
N GLY A 223 -26.36 53.24 34.45
CA GLY A 223 -27.72 53.59 34.83
C GLY A 223 -27.86 55.05 35.28
N CYS A 224 -29.03 55.61 34.97
CA CYS A 224 -29.71 56.76 35.58
C CYS A 224 -29.23 58.19 35.24
N GLY A 225 -30.11 58.95 34.58
CA GLY A 225 -29.95 60.40 34.40
C GLY A 225 -31.08 61.04 33.59
N ARG A 226 -32.04 61.65 34.29
CA ARG A 226 -33.21 62.41 33.81
C ARG A 226 -32.88 63.50 32.77
N ASN A 227 -33.76 63.56 31.76
CA ASN A 227 -34.38 64.74 31.13
C ASN A 227 -33.84 66.14 31.53
N ASN A 228 -33.28 66.91 30.59
CA ASN A 228 -33.70 68.29 30.29
C ASN A 228 -32.95 68.91 29.09
N GLY A 229 -33.64 69.75 28.32
CA GLY A 229 -33.10 71.01 27.79
C GLY A 229 -32.09 70.93 26.64
N GLY A 230 -32.53 71.34 25.45
CA GLY A 230 -31.67 71.43 24.27
C GLY A 230 -30.56 72.47 24.37
N HIS A 231 -29.61 72.38 23.44
CA HIS A 231 -28.94 73.54 22.85
C HIS A 231 -28.32 73.13 21.52
N ASN A 232 -28.68 73.88 20.48
CA ASN A 232 -27.93 74.01 19.25
C ASN A 232 -26.48 74.41 19.57
N PHE A 233 -25.52 73.63 19.06
CA PHE A 233 -24.19 74.15 18.80
C PHE A 233 -23.79 73.79 17.36
N ASN A 234 -23.74 74.86 16.56
CA ASN A 234 -23.24 74.89 15.21
C ASN A 234 -21.73 75.18 15.31
N SER A 235 -20.88 74.33 14.77
CA SER A 235 -19.45 74.63 14.62
C SER A 235 -18.87 73.88 13.42
N ARG A 236 -18.84 74.60 12.30
CA ARG A 236 -18.01 74.34 11.13
C ARG A 236 -16.54 74.54 11.49
N GLY A 237 -15.71 73.53 11.25
CA GLY A 237 -14.25 73.64 11.11
C GLY A 237 -13.75 72.39 10.40
N ARG A 238 -13.64 72.35 9.07
CA ARG A 238 -12.51 72.80 8.24
C ARG A 238 -11.13 72.42 8.79
N GLY A 239 -10.59 71.33 8.23
CA GLY A 239 -9.23 71.31 7.69
C GLY A 239 -8.15 70.71 8.59
N PHE A 240 -7.75 69.47 8.28
CA PHE A 240 -6.32 69.14 8.24
C PHE A 240 -6.07 68.18 7.09
N VAL A 241 -5.30 68.65 6.11
CA VAL A 241 -4.74 67.89 5.00
C VAL A 241 -3.26 67.82 5.31
N GLN A 242 -2.67 66.64 5.36
CA GLN A 242 -1.22 66.50 5.31
C GLN A 242 -0.86 65.83 3.98
N SER A 243 -0.38 66.65 3.04
CA SER A 243 0.53 66.23 1.97
C SER A 243 1.73 65.55 2.62
N GLY A 244 2.22 64.39 2.17
CA GLY A 244 2.62 64.07 0.81
C GLY A 244 4.14 63.97 0.81
N THR A 245 4.67 62.76 0.63
CA THR A 245 6.06 62.56 0.22
C THR A 245 6.07 61.50 -0.88
N TYR A 246 6.50 61.97 -2.05
CA TYR A 246 6.69 61.25 -3.29
C TYR A 246 7.98 60.41 -3.27
N ASN A 247 8.00 59.43 -4.18
CA ASN A 247 9.16 58.95 -4.96
C ASN A 247 10.15 57.98 -4.30
N ASN A 248 10.71 56.98 -4.99
CA ASN A 248 10.53 56.40 -6.33
C ASN A 248 11.43 55.14 -6.44
N GLN A 249 11.09 54.23 -7.36
CA GLN A 249 11.96 53.29 -8.11
C GLN A 249 12.83 52.28 -7.33
N GLY A 250 12.96 51.01 -7.73
CA GLY A 250 12.83 50.42 -9.05
C GLY A 250 14.12 49.62 -9.33
N GLY A 251 13.98 48.33 -9.59
CA GLY A 251 15.05 47.38 -9.94
C GLY A 251 14.47 45.99 -10.06
#